data_AF-A0A7V9KAR3-F1
#
_entry.id   AF-A0A7V9KAR3-F1
#
_cell.length_a   1.000
_cell.length_b   1.000
_cell.length_c   1.000
_cell.angle_alpha   90.00
_cell.angle_beta   90.00
_cell.angle_gamma   90.00
#
_symmetry.space_group_name_H-M   'P 1'
#
loop_
_entity.id
_entity.type
_entity.pdbx_description
1 polymer ?
#
loop_
_entity_poly.entity_id
_entity_poly.type
_entity_poly.pdbx_seq_one_letter_code
_entity_poly.pdbx_strand_id
1 'polypeptide(L)'
;MPELPGNALIVFVSDSHIGGDPGCDGFESPAELEALFRELAGLDRPVELVLAGDFFDFLQIGSVPDGEDRASLTMSREEYLSLFAALKEFRSGEGKRVIYLPGNHDAEAWWNPGIQETLREAGVVDEFAYGYLASMEVGGGRRVVYCEHGNQLDPVNTVEDYSDGLDTPLGHHVVMDFTRRVAPYGEVSPGLDLSEIKMVYPLVAIPGWVAGRYFYDFVGKVAAYLLLPLLVAYALYRIATYLLLFPGGLPRIHELFLDIGIFGIFTVALFAVFFLVVRHVVRRTMNAM
;
A
#
# COMPACT_ATOMS: atom_id res chain seq x y z
N MET A 1 -26.47 -1.20 20.73
CA MET A 1 -26.20 -2.12 19.61
C MET A 1 -27.44 -2.18 18.73
N PRO A 2 -27.44 -1.54 17.55
CA PRO A 2 -28.50 -1.70 16.56
C PRO A 2 -28.70 -3.17 16.14
N GLU A 3 -29.94 -3.51 15.85
CA GLU A 3 -30.33 -4.78 15.24
C GLU A 3 -30.64 -4.53 13.76
N LEU A 4 -29.84 -5.13 12.88
CA LEU A 4 -29.96 -4.96 11.45
C LEU A 4 -30.88 -6.03 10.84
N PRO A 5 -31.57 -5.72 9.73
CA PRO A 5 -32.30 -6.69 8.96
C PRO A 5 -31.43 -7.89 8.56
N GLY A 6 -32.00 -9.10 8.54
CA GLY A 6 -31.26 -10.33 8.16
C GLY A 6 -30.77 -10.33 6.69
N ASN A 7 -31.28 -9.42 5.86
CA ASN A 7 -30.81 -9.17 4.49
C ASN A 7 -29.92 -7.92 4.38
N ALA A 8 -29.51 -7.28 5.47
CA ALA A 8 -28.54 -6.18 5.41
C ALA A 8 -27.16 -6.68 4.96
N LEU A 9 -26.39 -5.83 4.29
CA LEU A 9 -24.97 -6.05 4.00
C LEU A 9 -24.16 -5.05 4.82
N ILE A 10 -23.18 -5.52 5.59
CA ILE A 10 -22.19 -4.65 6.23
C ILE A 10 -20.90 -4.75 5.43
N VAL A 11 -20.35 -3.62 5.03
CA VAL A 11 -19.07 -3.53 4.33
C VAL A 11 -18.11 -2.70 5.16
N PHE A 12 -16.93 -3.23 5.43
CA PHE A 12 -15.85 -2.52 6.09
C PHE A 12 -14.79 -2.14 5.06
N VAL A 13 -14.41 -0.87 5.04
CA VAL A 13 -13.30 -0.33 4.23
C VAL A 13 -12.39 0.42 5.19
N SER A 14 -11.11 0.04 5.26
CA SER A 14 -10.10 0.63 6.17
C SER A 14 -8.84 0.93 5.37
N ASP A 15 -7.99 1.82 5.88
CA ASP A 15 -6.63 2.05 5.39
C ASP A 15 -6.59 2.41 3.90
N SER A 16 -7.56 3.21 3.47
CA SER A 16 -7.51 3.79 2.12
C SER A 16 -6.43 4.88 2.03
N HIS A 17 -6.14 5.56 3.14
CA HIS A 17 -5.12 6.60 3.25
C HIS A 17 -5.23 7.66 2.13
N ILE A 18 -6.46 8.12 1.86
CA ILE A 18 -6.73 9.07 0.77
C ILE A 18 -6.22 10.46 1.16
N GLY A 19 -5.35 11.03 0.35
CA GLY A 19 -4.88 12.40 0.52
C GLY A 19 -3.41 12.51 0.90
N GLY A 20 -3.01 13.71 1.33
CA GLY A 20 -1.62 14.07 1.58
C GLY A 20 -1.11 15.17 0.67
N ASP A 21 0.00 15.80 1.08
CA ASP A 21 0.71 16.79 0.28
C ASP A 21 1.21 16.16 -1.04
N PRO A 22 1.49 16.95 -2.09
CA PRO A 22 2.08 16.44 -3.33
C PRO A 22 3.35 15.61 -3.07
N GLY A 23 3.34 14.35 -3.50
CA GLY A 23 4.44 13.41 -3.26
C GLY A 23 4.42 12.71 -1.91
N CYS A 24 3.47 13.02 -1.02
CA CYS A 24 3.24 12.38 0.28
C CYS A 24 2.06 11.39 0.26
N ASP A 25 1.15 11.53 -0.70
CA ASP A 25 0.04 10.60 -0.93
C ASP A 25 0.49 9.15 -1.22
N GLY A 26 -0.27 8.17 -0.72
CA GLY A 26 -0.05 6.74 -0.93
C GLY A 26 -1.24 6.02 -1.58
N PHE A 27 -2.36 6.70 -1.83
CA PHE A 27 -3.56 6.08 -2.37
C PHE A 27 -3.54 6.04 -3.90
N GLU A 28 -3.44 4.83 -4.46
CA GLU A 28 -3.24 4.60 -5.91
C GLU A 28 -4.46 4.01 -6.63
N SER A 29 -5.58 3.76 -5.93
CA SER A 29 -6.72 3.01 -6.48
C SER A 29 -8.08 3.75 -6.39
N PRO A 30 -8.18 5.03 -6.83
CA PRO A 30 -9.43 5.77 -6.79
C PRO A 30 -10.53 5.13 -7.64
N ALA A 31 -10.19 4.55 -8.80
CA ALA A 31 -11.15 3.96 -9.71
C ALA A 31 -11.77 2.66 -9.14
N GLU A 32 -10.97 1.84 -8.47
CA GLU A 32 -11.43 0.60 -7.83
C GLU A 32 -12.34 0.89 -6.64
N LEU A 33 -11.99 1.87 -5.81
CA LEU A 33 -12.82 2.27 -4.68
C LEU A 33 -14.12 2.96 -5.16
N GLU A 34 -14.05 3.74 -6.24
CA GLU A 34 -15.25 4.29 -6.90
C GLU A 34 -16.16 3.16 -7.40
N ALA A 35 -15.60 2.16 -8.09
CA ALA A 35 -16.34 1.02 -8.60
C ALA A 35 -17.05 0.25 -7.47
N LEU A 36 -16.38 0.07 -6.32
CA LEU A 36 -17.00 -0.51 -5.13
C LEU A 36 -18.22 0.31 -4.69
N PHE A 37 -18.09 1.64 -4.54
CA PHE A 37 -19.23 2.48 -4.11
C PHE A 37 -20.40 2.41 -5.09
N ARG A 38 -20.13 2.39 -6.40
CA ARG A 38 -21.16 2.23 -7.43
C ARG A 38 -21.85 0.86 -7.37
N GLU A 39 -21.08 -0.21 -7.16
CA GLU A 39 -21.64 -1.55 -6.97
C GLU A 39 -22.56 -1.58 -5.75
N LEU A 40 -22.12 -1.06 -4.61
CA LEU A 40 -22.90 -1.01 -3.38
C LEU A 40 -24.18 -0.15 -3.52
N ALA A 41 -24.10 0.93 -4.31
CA ALA A 41 -25.24 1.80 -4.60
C ALA A 41 -26.32 1.07 -5.40
N GLY A 42 -25.92 0.21 -6.35
CA GLY A 42 -26.83 -0.56 -7.20
C GLY A 42 -27.53 -1.74 -6.50
N LEU A 43 -27.16 -2.09 -5.27
CA LEU A 43 -27.77 -3.21 -4.55
C LEU A 43 -29.17 -2.83 -4.01
N ASP A 44 -30.19 -3.63 -4.35
CA ASP A 44 -31.56 -3.48 -3.80
C ASP A 44 -31.69 -4.17 -2.43
N ARG A 45 -30.91 -3.68 -1.45
CA ARG A 45 -30.94 -4.13 -0.05
C ARG A 45 -30.30 -3.07 0.86
N PRO A 46 -30.58 -3.12 2.18
CA PRO A 46 -29.89 -2.26 3.15
C PRO A 46 -28.38 -2.51 3.14
N VAL A 47 -27.58 -1.45 3.13
CA VAL A 47 -26.11 -1.51 3.19
C VAL A 47 -25.60 -0.50 4.22
N GLU A 48 -24.86 -0.99 5.20
CA GLU A 48 -24.03 -0.14 6.06
C GLU A 48 -22.57 -0.22 5.58
N LEU A 49 -22.07 0.89 5.04
CA LEU A 49 -20.65 1.08 4.73
C LEU A 49 -19.97 1.69 5.96
N VAL A 50 -19.06 0.94 6.55
CA VAL A 50 -18.24 1.37 7.69
C VAL A 50 -16.85 1.72 7.16
N LEU A 51 -16.52 3.00 7.17
CA LEU A 51 -15.17 3.51 6.93
C LEU A 51 -14.39 3.31 8.24
N ALA A 52 -13.68 2.18 8.33
CA ALA A 52 -13.17 1.59 9.56
C ALA A 52 -11.78 2.13 9.95
N GLY A 53 -11.60 3.45 9.90
CA GLY A 53 -10.35 4.13 10.22
C GLY A 53 -9.41 4.28 9.03
N ASP A 54 -8.60 5.33 9.10
CA ASP A 54 -7.58 5.67 8.10
C ASP A 54 -8.14 5.73 6.67
N PHE A 55 -9.35 6.28 6.54
CA PHE A 55 -9.98 6.50 5.24
C PHE A 55 -9.31 7.68 4.54
N PHE A 56 -9.07 8.75 5.29
CA PHE A 56 -8.22 9.86 4.86
C PHE A 56 -6.83 9.73 5.49
N ASP A 57 -5.80 10.30 4.84
CA ASP A 57 -4.48 10.46 5.46
C ASP A 57 -4.21 11.93 5.81
N PHE A 58 -4.84 12.39 6.90
CA PHE A 58 -4.71 13.77 7.37
C PHE A 58 -3.31 14.10 7.88
N LEU A 59 -2.56 13.11 8.37
CA LEU A 59 -1.17 13.29 8.80
C LEU A 59 -0.26 13.69 7.64
N GLN A 60 -0.52 13.22 6.42
CA GLN A 60 0.29 13.58 5.26
C GLN A 60 0.05 15.02 4.77
N ILE A 61 -0.89 15.78 5.37
CA ILE A 61 -1.23 17.15 4.98
C ILE A 61 -0.60 18.17 5.94
N GLY A 62 0.32 18.98 5.43
CA GLY A 62 1.13 19.89 6.23
C GLY A 62 0.54 21.26 6.48
N SER A 63 -0.11 21.80 5.47
CA SER A 63 -0.66 23.14 5.50
C SER A 63 -2.06 23.10 4.92
N VAL A 64 -2.99 23.72 5.63
CA VAL A 64 -4.36 23.89 5.20
C VAL A 64 -4.56 25.37 4.89
N PRO A 65 -5.05 25.74 3.69
CA PRO A 65 -5.39 27.12 3.37
C PRO A 65 -6.45 27.70 4.32
N ASP A 66 -6.43 29.02 4.52
CA ASP A 66 -7.44 29.69 5.35
C ASP A 66 -8.85 29.44 4.81
N GLY A 67 -9.74 28.92 5.67
CA GLY A 67 -11.13 28.63 5.32
C GLY A 67 -11.38 27.24 4.74
N GLU A 68 -10.36 26.40 4.64
CA GLU A 68 -10.47 24.97 4.30
C GLU A 68 -10.13 24.09 5.50
N ASP A 69 -10.42 22.79 5.39
CA ASP A 69 -9.91 21.75 6.26
C ASP A 69 -9.26 20.62 5.44
N ARG A 70 -8.64 19.66 6.12
CA ARG A 70 -7.95 18.54 5.47
C ARG A 70 -8.88 17.64 4.65
N ALA A 71 -10.15 17.53 5.05
CA ALA A 71 -11.14 16.77 4.30
C ALA A 71 -11.57 17.52 3.02
N SER A 72 -11.89 18.82 3.11
CA SER A 72 -12.27 19.63 1.95
C SER A 72 -11.13 19.73 0.94
N LEU A 73 -9.89 19.89 1.43
CA LEU A 73 -8.70 19.93 0.59
C LEU A 73 -8.51 18.60 -0.17
N THR A 74 -8.72 17.47 0.50
CA THR A 74 -8.60 16.15 -0.14
C THR A 74 -9.73 15.90 -1.12
N MET A 75 -10.98 16.14 -0.74
CA MET A 75 -12.15 15.89 -1.58
C MET A 75 -12.22 16.78 -2.83
N SER A 76 -11.55 17.93 -2.82
CA SER A 76 -11.53 18.86 -3.96
C SER A 76 -10.48 18.54 -5.02
N ARG A 77 -9.59 17.56 -4.77
CA ARG A 77 -8.58 17.11 -5.74
C ARG A 77 -9.24 16.45 -6.95
N GLU A 78 -8.79 16.82 -8.15
CA GLU A 78 -9.40 16.43 -9.43
C GLU A 78 -9.51 14.92 -9.58
N GLU A 79 -8.48 14.19 -9.15
CA GLU A 79 -8.38 12.73 -9.17
C GLU A 79 -9.38 12.01 -8.23
N TYR A 80 -9.97 12.71 -7.27
CA TYR A 80 -10.91 12.13 -6.29
C TYR A 80 -12.35 12.61 -6.46
N LEU A 81 -12.61 13.56 -7.36
CA LEU A 81 -13.96 14.10 -7.56
C LEU A 81 -14.99 13.01 -7.90
N SER A 82 -14.64 12.06 -8.78
CA SER A 82 -15.54 10.97 -9.18
C SER A 82 -15.77 9.97 -8.05
N LEU A 83 -14.73 9.67 -7.27
CA LEU A 83 -14.78 8.81 -6.09
C LEU A 83 -15.75 9.34 -5.03
N PHE A 84 -15.60 10.61 -4.64
CA PHE A 84 -16.48 11.23 -3.63
C PHE A 84 -17.90 11.46 -4.17
N ALA A 85 -18.06 11.70 -5.47
CA ALA A 85 -19.38 11.72 -6.10
C ALA A 85 -20.07 10.35 -6.01
N ALA A 86 -19.35 9.25 -6.23
CA ALA A 86 -19.89 7.89 -6.09
C ALA A 86 -20.25 7.55 -4.64
N LEU A 87 -19.43 7.97 -3.66
CA LEU A 87 -19.74 7.79 -2.23
C LEU A 87 -21.02 8.56 -1.83
N LYS A 88 -21.16 9.81 -2.33
CA LYS A 88 -22.37 10.62 -2.14
C LYS A 88 -23.60 9.98 -2.79
N GLU A 89 -23.45 9.46 -4.00
CA GLU A 89 -24.51 8.73 -4.72
C GLU A 89 -24.95 7.50 -3.91
N PHE A 90 -24.01 6.67 -3.45
CA PHE A 90 -24.28 5.55 -2.55
C PHE A 90 -25.07 5.99 -1.31
N ARG A 91 -24.58 6.99 -0.57
CA ARG A 91 -25.20 7.45 0.68
C ARG A 91 -26.62 8.01 0.45
N SER A 92 -26.90 8.55 -0.73
CA SER A 92 -28.22 9.07 -1.07
C SER A 92 -29.29 7.99 -1.32
N GLY A 93 -28.88 6.74 -1.50
CA GLY A 93 -29.78 5.61 -1.75
C GLY A 93 -30.63 5.22 -0.54
N GLU A 94 -31.82 4.69 -0.80
CA GLU A 94 -32.69 4.17 0.26
C GLU A 94 -32.05 2.97 0.97
N GLY A 95 -32.04 3.00 2.31
CA GLY A 95 -31.42 1.96 3.12
C GLY A 95 -29.89 1.91 3.06
N LYS A 96 -29.23 2.96 2.53
CA LYS A 96 -27.77 3.11 2.51
C LYS A 96 -27.33 4.03 3.63
N ARG A 97 -26.24 3.66 4.30
CA ARG A 97 -25.68 4.44 5.42
C ARG A 97 -24.16 4.37 5.41
N VAL A 98 -23.52 5.49 5.70
CA VAL A 98 -22.05 5.58 5.85
C VAL A 98 -21.71 5.93 7.30
N ILE A 99 -20.95 5.07 7.96
CA ILE A 99 -20.46 5.27 9.33
C ILE A 99 -18.95 5.45 9.26
N TYR A 100 -18.44 6.52 9.87
CA TYR A 100 -17.03 6.83 9.94
C TYR A 100 -16.47 6.45 11.31
N LEU A 101 -15.45 5.60 11.32
CA LEU A 101 -14.63 5.33 12.49
C LEU A 101 -13.28 6.03 12.30
N PRO A 102 -12.75 6.76 13.30
CA PRO A 102 -11.43 7.36 13.21
C PRO A 102 -10.34 6.30 13.42
N GLY A 103 -9.26 6.39 12.65
CA GLY A 103 -7.99 5.69 12.86
C GLY A 103 -6.89 6.64 13.34
N ASN A 104 -5.63 6.21 13.33
CA ASN A 104 -4.54 7.06 13.82
C ASN A 104 -4.04 8.09 12.78
N HIS A 105 -4.33 7.91 11.49
CA HIS A 105 -3.99 8.87 10.43
C HIS A 105 -5.03 9.98 10.24
N ASP A 106 -6.26 9.73 10.69
CA ASP A 106 -7.39 10.66 10.56
C ASP A 106 -8.11 10.89 11.89
N ALA A 107 -7.42 10.74 13.03
CA ALA A 107 -7.95 11.01 14.37
C ALA A 107 -8.59 12.41 14.49
N GLU A 108 -8.13 13.37 13.68
CA GLU A 108 -8.73 14.70 13.56
C GLU A 108 -10.20 14.68 13.13
N ALA A 109 -10.64 13.69 12.36
CA ALA A 109 -12.06 13.50 12.03
C ALA A 109 -12.94 13.40 13.29
N TRP A 110 -12.36 13.00 14.43
CA TRP A 110 -13.06 12.91 15.69
C TRP A 110 -13.04 14.22 16.48
N TRP A 111 -11.87 14.73 16.85
CA TRP A 111 -11.77 15.90 17.74
C TRP A 111 -12.04 17.24 17.05
N ASN A 112 -12.02 17.31 15.72
CA ASN A 112 -12.29 18.54 14.96
C ASN A 112 -13.74 18.58 14.43
N PRO A 113 -14.65 19.38 15.01
CA PRO A 113 -16.03 19.47 14.55
C PRO A 113 -16.17 20.01 13.14
N GLY A 114 -15.22 20.84 12.67
CA GLY A 114 -15.22 21.40 11.32
C GLY A 114 -15.10 20.32 10.26
N ILE A 115 -14.21 19.35 10.46
CA ILE A 115 -14.10 18.19 9.55
C ILE A 115 -15.40 17.38 9.53
N GLN A 116 -16.02 17.15 10.70
CA GLN A 116 -17.29 16.43 10.72
C GLN A 116 -18.41 17.18 10.01
N GLU A 117 -18.46 18.51 10.14
CA GLU A 117 -19.41 19.37 9.43
C GLU A 117 -19.18 19.27 7.92
N THR A 118 -17.94 19.45 7.46
CA THR A 118 -17.54 19.31 6.06
C THR A 118 -17.94 17.96 5.46
N LEU A 119 -17.68 16.84 6.14
CA LEU A 119 -18.03 15.51 5.65
C LEU A 119 -19.55 15.26 5.62
N ARG A 120 -20.30 15.80 6.58
CA ARG A 120 -21.77 15.73 6.59
C ARG A 120 -22.38 16.60 5.50
N GLU A 121 -21.90 17.83 5.33
CA GLU A 121 -22.38 18.76 4.30
C GLU A 121 -22.06 18.29 2.88
N ALA A 122 -20.90 17.66 2.69
CA ALA A 122 -20.55 16.99 1.44
C ALA A 122 -21.50 15.82 1.12
N GLY A 123 -22.18 15.26 2.14
CA GLY A 123 -23.12 14.15 2.02
C GLY A 123 -22.44 12.79 1.91
N VAL A 124 -21.24 12.65 2.48
CA VAL A 124 -20.43 11.42 2.39
C VAL A 124 -20.45 10.58 3.68
N VAL A 125 -20.86 11.16 4.82
CA VAL A 125 -20.93 10.47 6.12
C VAL A 125 -22.26 10.77 6.83
N ASP A 126 -22.89 9.74 7.41
CA ASP A 126 -24.08 9.87 8.26
C ASP A 126 -23.73 10.01 9.74
N GLU A 127 -22.79 9.19 10.21
CA GLU A 127 -22.47 9.05 11.62
C GLU A 127 -20.99 8.88 11.84
N PHE A 128 -20.49 9.41 12.97
CA PHE A 128 -19.15 9.18 13.47
C PHE A 128 -19.27 8.35 14.74
N ALA A 129 -18.43 7.32 14.87
CA ALA A 129 -18.37 6.47 16.06
C ALA A 129 -16.92 6.04 16.33
N TYR A 130 -16.58 5.71 17.58
CA TYR A 130 -15.26 5.14 17.90
C TYR A 130 -15.10 3.69 17.45
N GLY A 131 -16.20 2.96 17.44
CA GLY A 131 -16.25 1.55 17.09
C GLY A 131 -17.66 1.19 16.65
N TYR A 132 -17.72 0.16 15.82
CA TYR A 132 -18.94 -0.37 15.28
C TYR A 132 -19.38 -1.62 16.06
N LEU A 133 -20.64 -1.68 16.45
CA LEU A 133 -21.23 -2.85 17.11
C LEU A 133 -22.67 -3.03 16.66
N ALA A 134 -22.95 -4.10 15.91
CA ALA A 134 -24.28 -4.44 15.43
C ALA A 134 -24.62 -5.91 15.66
N SER A 135 -25.91 -6.23 15.66
CA SER A 135 -26.38 -7.62 15.62
C SER A 135 -27.35 -7.87 14.48
N MET A 136 -27.39 -9.11 14.00
CA MET A 136 -28.29 -9.54 12.92
C MET A 136 -28.67 -11.01 13.08
N GLU A 137 -29.88 -11.38 12.67
CA GLU A 137 -30.32 -12.76 12.57
C GLU A 137 -29.92 -13.34 11.20
N VAL A 138 -28.99 -14.29 11.18
CA VAL A 138 -28.49 -14.92 9.94
C VAL A 138 -28.43 -16.43 10.11
N GLY A 139 -29.07 -17.17 9.20
CA GLY A 139 -29.05 -18.63 9.21
C GLY A 139 -29.73 -19.26 10.43
N GLY A 140 -30.74 -18.58 11.00
CA GLY A 140 -31.48 -19.06 12.16
C GLY A 140 -30.81 -18.81 13.51
N GLY A 141 -29.84 -17.90 13.59
CA GLY A 141 -29.26 -17.48 14.86
C GLY A 141 -28.68 -16.07 14.84
N ARG A 142 -28.64 -15.47 16.03
CA ARG A 142 -28.09 -14.13 16.26
C ARG A 142 -26.58 -14.10 16.07
N ARG A 143 -26.11 -13.17 15.25
CA ARG A 143 -24.70 -12.81 15.08
C ARG A 143 -24.47 -11.41 15.61
N VAL A 144 -23.28 -11.19 16.17
CA VAL A 144 -22.81 -9.88 16.62
C VAL A 144 -21.53 -9.58 15.85
N VAL A 145 -21.44 -8.38 15.30
CA VAL A 145 -20.29 -7.88 14.55
C VAL A 145 -19.72 -6.70 15.31
N TYR A 146 -18.43 -6.76 15.63
CA TYR A 146 -17.66 -5.70 16.25
C TYR A 146 -16.52 -5.28 15.33
N CYS A 147 -16.28 -3.98 15.21
CA CYS A 147 -15.13 -3.45 14.49
C CYS A 147 -14.64 -2.17 15.17
N GLU A 148 -13.33 -2.07 15.30
CA GLU A 148 -12.56 -0.86 15.59
C GLU A 148 -11.43 -0.81 14.56
N HIS A 149 -10.75 0.33 14.44
CA HIS A 149 -9.67 0.47 13.46
C HIS A 149 -8.51 -0.51 13.70
N GLY A 150 -8.14 -0.72 14.97
CA GLY A 150 -7.14 -1.70 15.38
C GLY A 150 -5.84 -1.11 15.90
N ASN A 151 -5.60 0.21 15.71
CA ASN A 151 -4.48 0.92 16.33
C ASN A 151 -4.51 0.86 17.87
N GLN A 152 -5.68 0.60 18.47
CA GLN A 152 -5.86 0.31 19.91
C GLN A 152 -5.01 -0.88 20.38
N LEU A 153 -4.62 -1.78 19.47
CA LEU A 153 -3.83 -2.98 19.75
C LEU A 153 -2.35 -2.82 19.35
N ASP A 154 -1.96 -1.68 18.78
CA ASP A 154 -0.58 -1.37 18.39
C ASP A 154 0.00 -0.26 19.29
N PRO A 155 0.85 -0.60 20.27
CA PRO A 155 1.43 0.37 21.21
C PRO A 155 2.19 1.53 20.55
N VAL A 156 2.63 1.39 19.30
CA VAL A 156 3.34 2.45 18.57
C VAL A 156 2.37 3.45 17.92
N ASN A 157 1.13 3.04 17.68
CA ASN A 157 0.10 3.80 16.96
C ASN A 157 -1.20 4.01 17.77
N THR A 158 -1.26 3.53 19.01
CA THR A 158 -2.44 3.69 19.88
C THR A 158 -2.70 5.16 20.19
N VAL A 159 -3.91 5.62 19.85
CA VAL A 159 -4.48 6.87 20.36
C VAL A 159 -5.36 6.48 21.55
N GLU A 160 -5.03 6.97 22.74
CA GLU A 160 -5.73 6.66 23.99
C GLU A 160 -7.01 7.49 24.16
N ASP A 161 -6.96 8.78 23.85
CA ASP A 161 -8.09 9.71 23.85
C ASP A 161 -8.20 10.47 22.53
N TYR A 162 -9.05 9.95 21.64
CA TYR A 162 -9.38 10.60 20.38
C TYR A 162 -9.99 12.01 20.51
N SER A 163 -10.46 12.42 21.70
CA SER A 163 -10.94 13.78 21.94
C SER A 163 -9.80 14.77 22.21
N ASP A 164 -8.60 14.29 22.51
CA ASP A 164 -7.41 15.11 22.69
C ASP A 164 -6.60 15.15 21.39
N GLY A 165 -6.63 16.30 20.71
CA GLY A 165 -5.83 16.52 19.51
C GLY A 165 -4.32 16.52 19.73
N LEU A 166 -3.86 16.49 20.99
CA LEU A 166 -2.45 16.36 21.37
C LEU A 166 -2.05 14.91 21.69
N ASP A 167 -2.98 13.97 21.67
CA ASP A 167 -2.68 12.55 21.81
C ASP A 167 -2.08 11.99 20.51
N THR A 168 -0.77 12.19 20.35
CA THR A 168 -0.03 11.83 19.15
C THR A 168 0.96 10.69 19.45
N PRO A 169 0.67 9.44 19.06
CA PRO A 169 1.53 8.30 19.35
C PRO A 169 2.87 8.35 18.60
N LEU A 170 3.82 7.49 18.94
CA LEU A 170 5.15 7.49 18.31
C LEU A 170 5.08 7.39 16.77
N GLY A 171 4.20 6.56 16.24
CA GLY A 171 4.03 6.41 14.79
C GLY A 171 3.56 7.69 14.10
N HIS A 172 2.76 8.52 14.77
CA HIS A 172 2.38 9.86 14.29
C HIS A 172 3.64 10.68 13.99
N HIS A 173 4.61 10.71 14.89
CA HIS A 173 5.86 11.45 14.72
C HIS A 173 6.77 10.84 13.66
N VAL A 174 6.76 9.51 13.49
CA VAL A 174 7.50 8.89 12.37
C VAL A 174 6.91 9.33 11.03
N VAL A 175 5.59 9.39 10.91
CA VAL A 175 4.94 9.90 9.69
C VAL A 175 5.27 11.38 9.49
N MET A 176 4.97 12.20 10.49
CA MET A 176 5.06 13.67 10.41
C MET A 176 6.49 14.20 10.26
N ASP A 177 7.41 13.72 11.10
CA ASP A 177 8.76 14.28 11.20
C ASP A 177 9.79 13.57 10.33
N PHE A 178 9.49 12.35 9.87
CA PHE A 178 10.41 11.56 9.06
C PHE A 178 9.85 11.21 7.67
N THR A 179 8.79 10.40 7.58
CA THR A 179 8.27 9.90 6.29
C THR A 179 7.94 11.05 5.33
N ARG A 180 7.23 12.09 5.81
CA ARG A 180 6.88 13.27 5.00
C ARG A 180 8.07 14.06 4.48
N ARG A 181 9.18 14.07 5.21
CA ARG A 181 10.40 14.77 4.80
C ARG A 181 11.24 13.94 3.83
N VAL A 182 11.10 12.61 3.90
CA VAL A 182 11.95 11.66 3.18
C VAL A 182 11.31 11.20 1.88
N ALA A 183 10.01 10.89 1.89
CA ALA A 183 9.31 10.36 0.73
C ALA A 183 9.37 11.24 -0.53
N PRO A 184 9.27 12.59 -0.45
CA PRO A 184 9.34 13.44 -1.64
C PRO A 184 10.69 13.43 -2.37
N TYR A 185 11.76 12.86 -1.78
CA TYR A 185 13.04 12.71 -2.47
C TYR A 185 13.00 11.66 -3.59
N GLY A 186 12.00 10.76 -3.59
CA GLY A 186 11.85 9.73 -4.62
C GLY A 186 13.06 8.81 -4.76
N GLU A 187 13.39 8.42 -5.99
CA GLU A 187 14.54 7.56 -6.28
C GLU A 187 15.88 8.28 -6.03
N VAL A 188 16.61 7.83 -5.00
CA VAL A 188 17.94 8.37 -4.63
C VAL A 188 19.09 7.53 -5.17
N SER A 189 18.83 6.25 -5.48
CA SER A 189 19.78 5.35 -6.11
C SER A 189 19.05 4.19 -6.78
N PRO A 190 19.65 3.53 -7.80
CA PRO A 190 19.03 2.38 -8.45
C PRO A 190 18.53 1.35 -7.43
N GLY A 191 17.22 1.12 -7.42
CA GLY A 191 16.56 0.15 -6.54
C GLY A 191 16.22 0.66 -5.13
N LEU A 192 16.48 1.93 -4.80
CA LEU A 192 16.00 2.60 -3.59
C LEU A 192 15.20 3.85 -3.95
N ASP A 193 13.89 3.68 -3.98
CA ASP A 193 12.94 4.77 -4.07
C ASP A 193 12.39 5.08 -2.67
N LEU A 194 12.70 6.27 -2.17
CA LEU A 194 12.28 6.70 -0.84
C LEU A 194 10.78 6.98 -0.76
N SER A 195 10.08 7.15 -1.88
CA SER A 195 8.62 7.28 -1.90
C SER A 195 7.93 6.00 -1.41
N GLU A 196 8.55 4.83 -1.63
CA GLU A 196 8.04 3.53 -1.18
C GLU A 196 8.11 3.34 0.34
N ILE A 197 8.81 4.21 1.08
CA ILE A 197 8.93 4.09 2.54
C ILE A 197 7.56 4.11 3.23
N LYS A 198 6.59 4.77 2.59
CA LYS A 198 5.18 4.84 3.02
C LYS A 198 4.48 3.49 2.96
N MET A 199 5.00 2.53 2.19
CA MET A 199 4.42 1.19 2.03
C MET A 199 5.06 0.17 2.99
N VAL A 200 5.95 0.61 3.89
CA VAL A 200 6.73 -0.27 4.77
C VAL A 200 6.11 -0.31 6.16
N TYR A 201 5.35 -1.37 6.42
CA TYR A 201 4.74 -1.62 7.73
C TYR A 201 5.12 -3.00 8.29
N PRO A 202 5.27 -3.14 9.62
CA PRO A 202 5.27 -2.06 10.62
C PRO A 202 6.52 -1.16 10.51
N LEU A 203 6.48 0.04 11.09
CA LEU A 203 7.57 1.04 10.97
C LEU A 203 8.96 0.52 11.38
N VAL A 204 9.00 -0.43 12.31
CA VAL A 204 10.25 -1.11 12.73
C VAL A 204 10.93 -1.89 11.61
N ALA A 205 10.24 -2.16 10.49
CA ALA A 205 10.78 -2.82 9.32
C ALA A 205 11.57 -1.88 8.40
N ILE A 206 11.46 -0.56 8.54
CA ILE A 206 12.11 0.44 7.66
C ILE A 206 13.63 0.20 7.55
N PRO A 207 14.40 0.03 8.65
CA PRO A 207 15.84 -0.22 8.53
C PRO A 207 16.17 -1.50 7.74
N GLY A 208 15.37 -2.56 7.95
CA GLY A 208 15.51 -3.82 7.23
C GLY A 208 15.17 -3.70 5.74
N TRP A 209 14.15 -2.91 5.41
CA TRP A 209 13.78 -2.60 4.02
C TRP A 209 14.90 -1.83 3.30
N VAL A 210 15.45 -0.77 3.90
CA VAL A 210 16.58 -0.01 3.34
C VAL A 210 17.78 -0.92 3.10
N ALA A 211 18.17 -1.70 4.12
CA ALA A 211 19.28 -2.65 4.00
C ALA A 211 19.03 -3.69 2.91
N GLY A 212 17.79 -4.17 2.78
CA GLY A 212 17.36 -5.09 1.74
C GLY A 212 17.51 -4.51 0.34
N ARG A 213 17.06 -3.27 0.10
CA ARG A 213 17.21 -2.58 -1.20
C ARG A 213 18.68 -2.50 -1.63
N TYR A 214 19.55 -2.01 -0.74
CA TYR A 214 21.00 -1.96 -1.02
C TYR A 214 21.61 -3.34 -1.25
N PHE A 215 21.23 -4.33 -0.45
CA PHE A 215 21.76 -5.69 -0.58
C PHE A 215 21.40 -6.30 -1.93
N TYR A 216 20.13 -6.25 -2.34
CA TYR A 216 19.69 -6.86 -3.60
C TYR A 216 20.22 -6.11 -4.82
N ASP A 217 20.30 -4.78 -4.78
CA ASP A 217 20.92 -3.99 -5.84
C ASP A 217 22.42 -4.35 -5.98
N PHE A 218 23.16 -4.40 -4.86
CA PHE A 218 24.57 -4.78 -4.86
C PHE A 218 24.79 -6.19 -5.40
N VAL A 219 24.04 -7.18 -4.91
CA VAL A 219 24.17 -8.57 -5.36
C VAL A 219 23.78 -8.71 -6.83
N GLY A 220 22.75 -8.00 -7.30
CA GLY A 220 22.37 -7.94 -8.70
C GLY A 220 23.50 -7.40 -9.59
N LYS A 221 24.13 -6.30 -9.18
CA LYS A 221 25.30 -5.72 -9.87
C LYS A 221 26.49 -6.67 -9.88
N VAL A 222 26.84 -7.27 -8.74
CA VAL A 222 27.94 -8.26 -8.66
C VAL A 222 27.67 -9.45 -9.56
N ALA A 223 26.45 -10.00 -9.53
CA ALA A 223 26.05 -11.09 -10.40
C ALA A 223 26.19 -10.70 -11.88
N ALA A 224 25.71 -9.52 -12.27
CA ALA A 224 25.83 -9.03 -13.65
C ALA A 224 27.30 -8.84 -14.07
N TYR A 225 28.14 -8.23 -13.22
CA TYR A 225 29.55 -7.99 -13.52
C TYR A 225 30.40 -9.26 -13.60
N LEU A 226 30.00 -10.35 -12.96
CA LEU A 226 30.68 -11.65 -13.05
C LEU A 226 30.10 -12.51 -14.18
N LEU A 227 28.79 -12.57 -14.29
CA LEU A 227 28.08 -13.42 -15.23
C LEU A 227 28.23 -12.91 -16.67
N LEU A 228 28.03 -11.61 -16.90
CA LEU A 228 28.00 -11.07 -18.26
C LEU A 228 29.35 -11.21 -18.97
N PRO A 229 30.51 -10.86 -18.38
CA PRO A 229 31.80 -11.08 -19.03
C PRO A 229 32.10 -12.55 -19.30
N LEU A 230 31.69 -13.45 -18.39
CA LEU A 230 31.87 -14.89 -18.56
C LEU A 230 31.07 -15.42 -19.76
N LEU A 231 29.78 -15.03 -19.85
CA LEU A 231 28.91 -15.41 -20.97
C LEU A 231 29.42 -14.84 -22.30
N VAL A 232 29.83 -13.57 -22.31
CA VAL A 232 30.38 -12.91 -23.50
C VAL A 232 31.70 -13.55 -23.93
N ALA A 233 32.62 -13.80 -22.99
CA ALA A 233 33.90 -14.43 -23.28
C ALA A 233 33.70 -15.85 -23.85
N TYR A 234 32.79 -16.63 -23.27
CA TYR A 234 32.46 -17.97 -23.78
C TYR A 234 31.86 -17.90 -25.19
N ALA A 235 30.89 -17.01 -25.42
CA ALA A 235 30.28 -16.83 -26.73
C ALA A 235 31.32 -16.42 -27.79
N LEU A 236 32.18 -15.44 -27.49
CA LEU A 236 33.26 -15.00 -28.38
C LEU A 236 34.26 -16.14 -28.66
N TYR A 237 34.66 -16.88 -27.63
CA TYR A 237 35.53 -18.04 -27.77
C TYR A 237 34.92 -19.10 -28.71
N ARG A 238 33.65 -19.45 -28.52
CA ARG A 238 32.96 -20.44 -29.35
C ARG A 238 32.75 -19.97 -30.78
N ILE A 239 32.39 -18.71 -30.98
CA ILE A 239 32.26 -18.10 -32.31
C ILE A 239 33.61 -18.13 -33.03
N ALA A 240 34.69 -17.68 -32.38
CA ALA A 240 36.03 -17.67 -32.97
C ALA A 240 36.49 -19.09 -33.34
N THR A 241 36.29 -20.07 -32.45
CA THR A 241 36.62 -21.48 -32.72
C THR A 241 35.84 -22.03 -33.91
N TYR A 242 34.54 -21.72 -34.00
CA TYR A 242 33.71 -22.14 -35.13
C TYR A 242 34.20 -21.55 -36.46
N LEU A 243 34.50 -20.25 -36.50
CA LEU A 243 35.00 -19.57 -37.71
C LEU A 243 36.35 -20.15 -38.18
N LEU A 244 37.23 -20.54 -37.26
CA LEU A 244 38.51 -21.17 -37.58
C LEU A 244 38.35 -22.58 -38.15
N LEU A 245 37.39 -23.36 -37.65
CA LEU A 245 37.15 -24.74 -38.11
C LEU A 245 36.39 -24.79 -39.45
N PHE A 246 35.60 -23.76 -39.77
CA PHE A 246 34.76 -23.71 -40.96
C PHE A 246 34.96 -22.41 -41.77
N PRO A 247 36.15 -22.17 -42.35
CA PRO A 247 36.52 -20.89 -42.98
C PRO A 247 35.81 -20.58 -44.33
N GLY A 248 34.80 -21.37 -44.74
CA GLY A 248 34.17 -21.26 -46.06
C GLY A 248 32.68 -21.59 -46.13
N GLY A 249 31.96 -21.72 -45.00
CA GLY A 249 30.52 -22.01 -45.03
C GLY A 249 29.86 -21.97 -43.65
N LEU A 250 28.55 -22.25 -43.59
CA LEU A 250 27.76 -22.30 -42.34
C LEU A 250 27.31 -23.74 -41.96
N PRO A 251 28.16 -24.78 -42.05
CA PRO A 251 27.73 -26.11 -41.65
C PRO A 251 27.49 -26.16 -40.14
N ARG A 252 26.36 -26.74 -39.72
CA ARG A 252 26.07 -27.03 -38.30
C ARG A 252 26.04 -25.81 -37.38
N ILE A 253 25.71 -24.63 -37.90
CA ILE A 253 25.57 -23.41 -37.07
C ILE A 253 24.57 -23.58 -35.91
N HIS A 254 23.57 -24.45 -36.06
CA HIS A 254 22.64 -24.80 -34.99
C HIS A 254 23.34 -25.46 -33.78
N GLU A 255 24.40 -26.25 -33.99
CA GLU A 255 25.20 -26.84 -32.90
C GLU A 255 25.94 -25.76 -32.11
N LEU A 256 26.45 -24.71 -32.77
CA LEU A 256 27.05 -23.55 -32.11
C LEU A 256 26.04 -22.82 -31.21
N PHE A 257 24.83 -22.54 -31.72
CA PHE A 257 23.78 -21.89 -30.94
C PHE A 257 23.31 -22.75 -29.76
N LEU A 258 23.14 -24.06 -29.97
CA LEU A 258 22.77 -24.99 -28.90
C LEU A 258 23.83 -25.04 -27.81
N ASP A 259 25.11 -25.10 -28.17
CA ASP A 259 26.21 -25.15 -27.20
C ASP A 259 26.32 -23.85 -26.37
N ILE A 260 26.27 -22.69 -27.03
CA ILE A 260 26.24 -21.39 -26.34
C ILE A 260 25.00 -21.28 -25.45
N GLY A 261 23.84 -21.71 -25.95
CA GLY A 261 22.59 -21.71 -25.19
C GLY A 261 22.63 -22.59 -23.96
N ILE A 262 23.10 -23.84 -24.09
CA ILE A 262 23.25 -24.79 -23.00
C ILE A 262 24.22 -24.24 -21.95
N PHE A 263 25.39 -23.76 -22.35
CA PHE A 263 26.35 -23.15 -21.43
C PHE A 263 25.75 -21.94 -20.70
N GLY A 264 25.03 -21.09 -21.44
CA GLY A 264 24.31 -19.95 -20.86
C GLY A 264 23.32 -20.37 -19.78
N ILE A 265 22.47 -21.36 -20.08
CA ILE A 265 21.49 -21.90 -19.12
C ILE A 265 22.17 -22.47 -17.89
N PHE A 266 23.21 -23.31 -18.06
CA PHE A 266 23.93 -23.90 -16.94
C PHE A 266 24.61 -22.84 -16.05
N THR A 267 25.20 -21.82 -16.67
CA THR A 267 25.88 -20.74 -15.95
C THR A 267 24.87 -19.90 -15.17
N VAL A 268 23.75 -19.52 -15.79
CA VAL A 268 22.65 -18.81 -15.10
C VAL A 268 22.11 -19.64 -13.94
N ALA A 269 21.90 -20.95 -14.14
CA ALA A 269 21.44 -21.85 -13.08
C ALA A 269 22.42 -21.93 -11.91
N LEU A 270 23.73 -22.00 -12.19
CA LEU A 270 24.77 -21.99 -11.16
C LEU A 270 24.75 -20.69 -10.34
N PHE A 271 24.65 -19.54 -11.00
CA PHE A 271 24.55 -18.23 -10.33
C PHE A 271 23.26 -18.11 -9.52
N ALA A 272 22.14 -18.64 -10.03
CA ALA A 272 20.88 -18.67 -9.29
C ALA A 272 20.98 -19.52 -8.01
N VAL A 273 21.63 -20.70 -8.07
CA VAL A 273 21.89 -21.51 -6.88
C VAL A 273 22.79 -20.78 -5.90
N PHE A 274 23.88 -20.18 -6.37
CA PHE A 274 24.77 -19.37 -5.53
C PHE A 274 24.01 -18.23 -4.83
N PHE A 275 23.17 -17.50 -5.57
CA PHE A 275 22.32 -16.44 -5.02
C PHE A 275 21.37 -16.96 -3.93
N LEU A 276 20.70 -18.09 -4.17
CA LEU A 276 19.79 -18.70 -3.18
C LEU A 276 20.54 -19.11 -1.89
N VAL A 277 21.76 -19.64 -2.02
CA VAL A 277 22.60 -19.99 -0.86
C VAL A 277 23.00 -18.74 -0.08
N VAL A 278 23.49 -17.70 -0.76
CA VAL A 278 23.88 -16.43 -0.11
C VAL A 278 22.67 -15.80 0.59
N ARG A 279 21.52 -15.74 -0.08
CA ARG A 279 20.26 -15.23 0.49
C ARG A 279 19.86 -16.02 1.73
N HIS A 280 19.95 -17.35 1.69
CA HIS A 280 19.61 -18.20 2.83
C HIS A 280 20.53 -17.93 4.03
N VAL A 281 21.83 -17.81 3.80
CA VAL A 281 22.82 -17.51 4.85
C VAL A 281 22.54 -16.14 5.47
N VAL A 282 22.35 -15.10 4.65
CA VAL A 282 22.07 -13.73 5.13
C VAL A 282 20.79 -13.69 5.96
N ARG A 283 19.70 -14.30 5.48
CA ARG A 283 18.43 -14.35 6.23
C ARG A 283 18.59 -15.06 7.57
N ARG A 284 19.36 -16.14 7.62
CA ARG A 284 19.62 -16.88 8.86
C ARG A 284 20.41 -16.06 9.86
N THR A 285 21.40 -15.29 9.39
CA THR A 285 22.20 -14.40 10.25
C THR A 285 21.36 -13.25 10.80
N MET A 286 20.52 -12.62 9.97
CA MET A 286 19.64 -11.53 10.41
C MET A 286 18.61 -11.99 11.44
N ASN A 287 18.05 -13.20 11.30
CA ASN A 287 17.08 -13.74 12.25
C ASN A 287 17.72 -14.21 13.58
N ALA A 288 19.05 -14.25 13.67
CA ALA A 288 19.79 -14.64 14.86
C ALA A 288 20.31 -13.45 15.67
N MET A 289 20.16 -12.23 15.15
CA MET A 289 20.39 -10.96 15.86
C MET A 289 19.07 -10.41 16.39
#